data_AF-A0A7V3RNH8-F1
#
_entry.id   AF-A0A7V3RNH8-F1
#
_cell.length_a   1.000
_cell.length_b   1.000
_cell.length_c   1.000
_cell.angle_alpha   90.00
_cell.angle_beta   90.00
_cell.angle_gamma   90.00
#
_symmetry.space_group_name_H-M   'P 1'
#
loop_
_entity.id
_entity.type
_entity.pdbx_description
1 polymer ?
#
loop_
_entity_poly.entity_id
_entity_poly.type
_entity_poly.pdbx_seq_one_letter_code
_entity_poly.pdbx_strand_id
1 'polypeptide(L)' 'MSDPEQALVRSAQNGDRSAFEELVRRTSRLVFARLYLETGDVHRAEDLLQETLLTAFRS' A
#
# COMPACT_ATOMS: atom_id res chain seq x y z
N MET A 1 -7.66 -3.51 -22.40
CA MET A 1 -7.62 -2.22 -21.69
C MET A 1 -6.71 -2.41 -20.51
N SER A 2 -5.61 -1.66 -20.40
CA SER A 2 -4.79 -1.72 -19.19
C SER A 2 -5.65 -1.24 -18.04
N ASP A 3 -5.79 -2.04 -16.99
CA ASP A 3 -6.47 -1.62 -15.78
C ASP A 3 -5.75 -0.36 -15.26
N PRO A 4 -6.45 0.77 -15.04
CA PRO A 4 -5.84 1.99 -14.53
C PRO A 4 -5.07 1.76 -13.22
N GLU A 5 -5.46 0.77 -12.42
CA GLU A 5 -4.73 0.37 -11.22
C GLU A 5 -3.39 -0.31 -11.57
N GLN A 6 -3.37 -1.19 -12.56
CA GLN A 6 -2.12 -1.82 -13.03
C GLN A 6 -1.15 -0.80 -13.65
N ALA A 7 -1.67 0.21 -14.35
CA ALA A 7 -0.84 1.29 -14.88
C ALA A 7 -0.19 2.11 -13.74
N LEU A 8 -0.95 2.38 -12.68
CA LEU A 8 -0.47 3.09 -11.50
C LEU A 8 0.62 2.28 -10.76
N VAL A 9 0.40 0.96 -10.59
CA VAL A 9 1.39 0.04 -10.00
C VAL A 9 2.69 0.03 -10.79
N ARG A 10 2.61 -0.11 -12.11
CA ARG A 10 3.81 -0.09 -12.97
C ARG A 10 4.54 1.25 -12.91
N SER A 11 3.83 2.37 -12.89
CA SER A 11 4.46 3.69 -12.78
C SER A 11 5.23 3.81 -11.46
N ALA A 12 4.58 3.42 -10.35
CA ALA A 12 5.20 3.42 -9.03
C ALA A 12 6.46 2.54 -8.99
N GLN A 13 6.40 1.30 -9.48
CA GLN A 13 7.55 0.39 -9.56
C GLN A 13 8.71 0.96 -10.39
N ASN A 14 8.42 1.78 -11.40
CA ASN A 14 9.43 2.47 -12.21
C ASN A 14 10.01 3.73 -11.55
N GLY A 15 9.66 4.02 -10.29
CA GLY A 15 10.19 5.14 -9.51
C GLY A 15 9.32 6.40 -9.52
N ASP A 16 8.10 6.34 -10.07
CA ASP A 16 7.15 7.44 -9.98
C ASP A 16 6.60 7.58 -8.55
N ARG A 17 7.16 8.55 -7.82
CA ARG A 17 6.78 8.83 -6.44
C ARG A 17 5.32 9.25 -6.30
N SER A 18 4.77 9.99 -7.27
CA SER A 18 3.37 10.44 -7.21
C SER A 18 2.41 9.27 -7.40
N ALA A 19 2.75 8.34 -8.30
CA ALA A 19 2.00 7.09 -8.45
C ALA A 19 2.05 6.24 -7.16
N PHE A 20 3.22 6.16 -6.52
CA PHE A 20 3.35 5.46 -5.24
C PHE A 20 2.52 6.09 -4.13
N GLU A 21 2.58 7.41 -3.96
CA GLU A 21 1.77 8.12 -2.96
C GLU A 21 0.27 7.91 -3.19
N GLU A 22 -0.16 7.84 -4.44
CA GLU A 22 -1.55 7.55 -4.78
C GLU A 22 -1.96 6.11 -4.41
N LEU A 23 -1.10 5.12 -4.67
CA LEU A 23 -1.33 3.74 -4.23
C LEU A 23 -1.45 3.68 -2.71
N VAL A 24 -0.53 4.30 -1.98
CA VAL A 24 -0.54 4.36 -0.51
C VAL A 24 -1.85 4.99 -0.02
N ARG A 25 -2.27 6.14 -0.56
CA ARG A 25 -3.52 6.80 -0.17
C ARG A 25 -4.75 5.91 -0.37
N ARG A 26 -4.79 5.16 -1.49
CA ARG A 26 -5.94 4.30 -1.84
C ARG A 26 -6.03 3.05 -0.98
N THR A 27 -4.89 2.40 -0.69
CA THR A 27 -4.87 1.08 -0.06
C THR A 27 -4.73 1.15 1.46
N SER A 28 -4.08 2.19 2.00
CA SER A 28 -3.72 2.25 3.43
C SER A 28 -4.89 2.03 4.37
N ARG A 29 -6.05 2.63 4.10
CA ARG A 29 -7.21 2.50 5.00
C ARG A 29 -7.72 1.07 5.10
N LEU A 30 -7.80 0.37 3.97
CA LEU A 30 -8.32 -1.00 3.91
C LEU A 30 -7.32 -1.99 4.52
N VAL A 31 -6.04 -1.84 4.18
CA VAL A 31 -4.97 -2.67 4.72
C VAL A 31 -4.85 -2.46 6.23
N PHE A 32 -4.85 -1.21 6.70
CA PHE A 32 -4.83 -0.90 8.14
C PHE A 32 -6.02 -1.52 8.87
N ALA A 33 -7.24 -1.36 8.35
CA ALA A 33 -8.42 -1.92 8.98
C ALA A 33 -8.33 -3.45 9.10
N ARG A 34 -7.81 -4.12 8.06
CA ARG A 34 -7.59 -5.57 8.10
C ARG A 34 -6.56 -5.96 9.15
N LEU A 35 -5.41 -5.30 9.17
CA LEU A 35 -4.34 -5.55 10.12
C LEU A 35 -4.79 -5.30 11.56
N TYR A 36 -5.53 -4.21 11.79
CA TYR A 36 -6.07 -3.89 13.11
C TYR A 36 -7.08 -4.92 13.60
N LEU A 37 -7.93 -5.44 12.72
CA LEU A 37 -8.86 -6.53 13.07
C LEU A 37 -8.13 -7.84 13.44
N GLU A 38 -6.94 -8.06 12.88
CA GLU A 38 -6.13 -9.24 13.17
C GLU A 38 -5.27 -9.07 14.43
N THR A 39 -4.70 -7.88 14.67
CA THR A 39 -3.78 -7.63 15.78
C THR A 39 -4.47 -7.14 17.04
N GLY A 40 -5.60 -6.42 16.91
CA GLY A 40 -6.23 -5.67 18.01
C GLY A 40 -5.39 -4.51 18.54
N ASP A 41 -4.25 -4.20 17.91
CA ASP A 41 -3.25 -3.25 18.37
C ASP A 41 -2.93 -2.25 17.26
N VAL A 42 -3.11 -0.95 17.57
CA VAL A 42 -2.93 0.15 16.62
C VAL A 42 -1.48 0.26 16.17
N HIS A 43 -0.53 0.26 17.10
CA HIS A 43 0.89 0.42 16.78
C HIS A 43 1.41 -0.75 15.95
N ARG A 44 1.02 -1.97 16.32
CA ARG A 44 1.37 -3.17 15.55
C ARG A 44 0.76 -3.15 14.15
N ALA A 45 -0.47 -2.64 14.00
CA ALA A 45 -1.11 -2.48 12.70
C ALA A 45 -0.44 -1.40 11.85
N GLU A 46 0.02 -0.29 12.44
CA GLU A 46 0.79 0.75 11.75
C GLU A 46 2.13 0.24 11.24
N ASP A 47 2.86 -0.52 12.06
CA ASP A 47 4.16 -1.11 11.67
C ASP A 47 3.99 -2.10 10.51
N LEU A 48 3.03 -3.03 10.63
CA LEU A 48 2.72 -3.99 9.58
C LEU A 48 2.24 -3.33 8.28
N LEU A 49 1.47 -2.24 8.40
CA LEU A 49 1.03 -1.46 7.23
C LEU A 49 2.24 -0.89 6.47
N GLN A 50 3.16 -0.26 7.19
CA GLN A 50 4.37 0.30 6.58
C GLN A 50 5.22 -0.78 5.90
N GLU A 51 5.44 -1.91 6.58
CA GLU A 51 6.20 -3.04 6.01
C GLU A 51 5.51 -3.61 4.77
N THR A 52 4.19 -3.77 4.81
CA THR A 52 3.39 -4.27 3.68
C THR A 52 3.50 -3.36 2.47
N LEU A 53 3.32 -2.04 2.65
CA LEU A 53 3.39 -1.07 1.56
C LEU A 53 4.80 -0.99 0.96
N LEU A 54 5.84 -1.02 1.79
CA LEU A 54 7.23 -1.02 1.33
C LEU A 54 7.60 -2.32 0.61
N THR A 55 7.10 -3.45 1.07
CA THR A 55 7.33 -4.77 0.43
C THR A 55 6.64 -4.83 -0.92
N ALA A 56 5.36 -4.44 -0.98
CA ALA A 56 4.58 -4.39 -2.21
C ALA A 56 5.18 -3.43 -3.25
N PHE A 57 5.86 -2.35 -2.81
CA PHE A 57 6.53 -1.43 -3.71
C PHE A 57 7.82 -1.98 -4.32
N ARG A 58 8.51 -2.88 -3.61
CA ARG A 58 9.81 -3.46 -4.03
C ARG A 58 9.67 -4.74 -4.85
N SER A 59 8.47 -5.28 -4.96
CA SER A 59 8.14 -6.52 -5.70
C SER A 59 7.45 -6.19 -7.02
#